data_AF-A0A2D8XN23-F1
#
_entry.id   AF-A0A2D8XN23-F1
#
_cell.length_a   1.000
_cell.length_b   1.000
_cell.length_c   1.000
_cell.angle_alpha   90.00
_cell.angle_beta   90.00
_cell.angle_gamma   90.00
#
_symmetry.space_group_name_H-M   'P 1'
#
loop_
_entity.id
_entity.type
_entity.pdbx_description
1 polymer ?
#
loop_
_entity_poly.entity_id
_entity_poly.type
_entity_poly.pdbx_seq_one_letter_code
_entity_poly.pdbx_strand_id
1 'polypeptide(L)'
;MSFVDSNSEHQFLEFKDADFIQSFNPNGATEGNPRYYAVFDLTNFILGPTPNAARVVELHYFYRPASLTAGADSGTTWLSENAQIAMLYGSLLEAYTYMKGEQDLVALYEKRFGEALVGMKMLGEAKEVTDEYRVGKVIRAKQ
;
A
#
# COMPACT_ATOMS: atom_id res chain seq x y z
N MET A 1 12.07 -5.56 -4.81
CA MET A 1 12.43 -6.61 -3.84
C MET A 1 13.92 -6.91 -3.98
N SER A 2 14.62 -7.15 -2.88
CA SER A 2 16.02 -7.59 -2.89
C SER A 2 16.26 -8.72 -1.88
N PHE A 3 17.35 -9.47 -2.05
CA PHE A 3 17.83 -10.43 -1.05
C PHE A 3 19.34 -10.29 -0.89
N VAL A 4 19.86 -10.78 0.24
CA VAL A 4 21.30 -10.84 0.49
C VAL A 4 21.83 -12.20 0.08
N ASP A 5 22.83 -12.24 -0.79
CA ASP A 5 23.47 -13.48 -1.23
C ASP A 5 24.51 -14.01 -0.22
N SER A 6 25.16 -15.13 -0.54
CA SER A 6 26.19 -15.73 0.32
C SER A 6 27.44 -14.84 0.51
N ASN A 7 27.61 -13.84 -0.34
CA ASN A 7 28.73 -12.90 -0.30
C ASN A 7 28.36 -11.61 0.44
N SER A 8 27.18 -11.56 1.07
CA SER A 8 26.64 -10.37 1.72
C SER A 8 26.34 -9.22 0.76
N GLU A 9 26.10 -9.51 -0.52
CA GLU A 9 25.73 -8.51 -1.52
C GLU A 9 24.21 -8.46 -1.73
N HIS A 10 23.66 -7.27 -1.92
CA HIS A 10 22.26 -7.07 -2.25
C HIS A 10 22.02 -7.39 -3.73
N GLN A 11 21.21 -8.41 -3.98
CA GLN A 11 20.74 -8.78 -5.30
C GLN A 11 19.30 -8.29 -5.47
N PHE A 12 19.07 -7.42 -6.45
CA PHE A 12 17.75 -6.86 -6.74
C PHE A 12 17.01 -7.74 -7.74
N LEU A 13 15.74 -8.04 -7.45
CA LEU A 13 14.87 -8.77 -8.38
C LEU A 13 14.11 -7.78 -9.27
N GLU A 14 13.97 -8.14 -10.53
CA GLU A 14 13.15 -7.39 -11.48
C GLU A 14 11.67 -7.74 -11.32
N PHE A 15 10.82 -6.72 -11.36
CA PHE A 15 9.37 -6.91 -11.38
C PHE A 15 8.91 -7.40 -12.78
N LYS A 16 8.17 -8.50 -12.84
CA LYS A 16 7.62 -9.10 -14.06
C LYS A 16 6.18 -9.58 -13.82
N ASP A 17 5.53 -10.08 -14.87
CA ASP A 17 4.24 -10.76 -14.76
C ASP A 17 4.38 -12.17 -14.19
N ALA A 18 3.34 -12.65 -13.50
CA ALA A 18 3.33 -13.99 -12.91
C ALA A 18 3.53 -15.09 -13.98
N ASP A 19 2.89 -14.95 -15.15
CA ASP A 19 3.02 -15.90 -16.27
C ASP A 19 4.45 -15.93 -16.84
N PHE A 20 5.14 -14.79 -16.82
CA PHE A 20 6.54 -14.74 -17.22
C PHE A 20 7.41 -15.54 -16.24
N ILE A 21 7.17 -15.41 -14.94
CA ILE A 21 7.93 -16.14 -13.91
C ILE A 21 7.65 -17.65 -14.00
N GLN A 22 6.40 -18.04 -14.25
CA GLN A 22 6.02 -19.45 -14.41
C GLN A 22 6.55 -20.06 -15.71
N SER A 23 6.63 -19.30 -16.80
CA SER A 23 7.28 -19.77 -18.03
C SER A 23 8.81 -19.81 -17.92
N PHE A 24 9.40 -18.92 -17.12
CA PHE A 24 10.84 -18.90 -16.84
C PHE A 24 11.27 -20.03 -15.88
N ASN A 25 10.45 -20.35 -14.88
CA ASN A 25 10.66 -21.47 -13.97
C ASN A 25 9.44 -22.41 -13.92
N PRO A 26 9.19 -23.23 -14.96
CA PRO A 26 8.01 -24.09 -15.03
C PRO A 26 8.00 -25.20 -13.97
N ASN A 27 9.19 -25.65 -13.58
CA ASN A 27 9.37 -26.66 -12.54
C ASN A 27 9.88 -25.99 -11.27
N GLY A 28 9.03 -25.93 -10.24
CA GLY A 28 9.38 -25.35 -8.93
C GLY A 28 10.52 -26.08 -8.20
N ALA A 29 10.91 -27.28 -8.63
CA ALA A 29 12.09 -27.99 -8.11
C ALA A 29 13.41 -27.52 -8.75
N THR A 30 13.36 -26.72 -9.81
CA THR A 30 14.56 -26.08 -10.36
C THR A 30 14.92 -24.90 -9.46
N GLU A 31 15.94 -25.12 -8.63
CA GLU A 31 16.40 -24.15 -7.64
C GLU A 31 17.51 -23.25 -8.17
N GLY A 32 17.60 -22.03 -7.64
CA GLY A 32 18.65 -21.07 -7.97
C GLY A 32 18.50 -19.76 -7.21
N ASN A 33 19.29 -18.75 -7.61
CA ASN A 33 19.13 -17.39 -7.09
C ASN A 33 17.96 -16.70 -7.81
N PRO A 34 16.93 -16.21 -7.07
CA PRO A 34 15.80 -15.49 -7.65
C PRO A 34 16.23 -14.27 -8.46
N ARG A 35 15.65 -14.10 -9.66
CA ARG A 35 15.91 -12.94 -10.54
C ARG A 35 14.67 -12.09 -10.75
N TYR A 36 13.50 -12.71 -10.69
CA TYR A 36 12.23 -12.06 -10.98
C TYR A 36 11.26 -12.22 -9.82
N TYR A 37 10.42 -11.21 -9.61
CA TYR A 37 9.29 -11.27 -8.67
C TYR A 37 8.03 -10.66 -9.29
N ALA A 38 6.88 -11.17 -8.89
CA ALA A 38 5.56 -10.69 -9.30
C ALA A 38 4.57 -10.80 -8.15
N VAL A 39 3.49 -10.02 -8.22
CA VAL A 39 2.31 -10.22 -7.37
C VAL A 39 1.55 -11.42 -7.93
N PHE A 40 1.34 -12.46 -7.10
CA PHE A 40 0.59 -13.65 -7.51
C PHE A 40 -0.89 -13.51 -7.15
N ASP A 41 -1.17 -13.06 -5.93
CA ASP A 41 -2.51 -12.71 -5.47
C ASP A 41 -2.45 -11.53 -4.49
N LEU A 42 -3.56 -11.22 -3.81
CA LEU A 42 -3.66 -10.10 -2.89
C LEU A 42 -2.69 -10.19 -1.70
N THR A 43 -2.26 -11.41 -1.35
CA THR A 43 -1.47 -11.72 -0.16
C THR A 43 -0.11 -12.36 -0.46
N ASN A 44 0.06 -12.92 -1.66
CA ASN A 44 1.22 -13.71 -2.03
C ASN A 44 1.96 -13.09 -3.21
N PHE A 45 3.29 -13.16 -3.12
CA PHE A 45 4.20 -12.84 -4.21
C PHE A 45 4.78 -14.15 -4.75
N ILE A 46 4.99 -14.21 -6.06
CA ILE A 46 5.73 -15.29 -6.71
C ILE A 46 7.10 -14.76 -7.11
N LEU A 47 8.11 -15.62 -6.99
CA LEU A 47 9.49 -15.32 -7.35
C LEU A 47 10.11 -16.51 -8.06
N GLY A 48 11.06 -16.24 -8.96
CA GLY A 48 11.67 -17.28 -9.78
C GLY A 48 13.14 -16.99 -10.14
N PRO A 49 13.99 -18.03 -10.23
CA PRO A 49 13.71 -19.44 -9.91
C PRO A 49 13.55 -19.67 -8.39
N THR A 50 13.10 -20.86 -8.00
CA THR A 50 12.89 -21.21 -6.58
C THR A 50 14.19 -21.03 -5.80
N PRO A 51 14.21 -20.35 -4.63
CA PRO A 51 15.44 -20.13 -3.88
C PRO A 51 16.09 -21.46 -3.50
N ASN A 52 17.39 -21.61 -3.78
CA ASN A 52 18.17 -22.79 -3.38
C ASN A 52 18.50 -22.84 -1.87
N ALA A 53 18.18 -21.79 -1.14
CA ALA A 53 18.43 -21.67 0.28
C ALA A 53 17.49 -20.63 0.90
N ALA A 54 17.25 -20.73 2.20
CA ALA A 54 16.59 -19.68 2.96
C ALA A 54 17.45 -18.40 2.95
N ARG A 55 16.90 -17.30 2.47
CA ARG A 55 17.53 -15.98 2.40
C ARG A 55 16.62 -14.94 3.03
N VAL A 56 17.23 -13.93 3.65
CA VAL A 56 16.50 -12.75 4.12
C VAL A 56 16.20 -11.88 2.92
N VAL A 57 14.93 -11.53 2.75
CA VAL A 57 14.42 -10.69 1.65
C VAL A 57 13.92 -9.37 2.20
N GLU A 58 14.12 -8.31 1.44
CA GLU A 58 13.59 -6.98 1.71
C GLU A 58 12.63 -6.58 0.58
N LEU A 59 11.39 -6.24 0.95
CA LEU A 59 10.35 -5.83 0.01
C LEU A 59 9.78 -4.49 0.45
N HIS A 60 9.90 -3.50 -0.43
CA HIS A 60 9.20 -2.23 -0.29
C HIS A 60 7.98 -2.30 -1.20
N TYR A 61 6.79 -2.34 -0.61
CA TYR A 61 5.54 -2.37 -1.36
C TYR A 61 4.47 -1.56 -0.65
N PHE A 62 3.51 -1.07 -1.43
CA PHE A 62 2.31 -0.44 -0.88
C PHE A 62 1.36 -1.52 -0.40
N TYR A 63 1.17 -1.59 0.91
CA TYR A 63 0.18 -2.47 1.52
C TYR A 63 -1.17 -1.75 1.61
N ARG A 64 -2.25 -2.46 1.26
CA ARG A 64 -3.60 -1.99 1.57
C ARG A 64 -3.91 -2.32 3.02
N PRO A 65 -4.18 -1.33 3.88
CA PRO A 65 -4.54 -1.59 5.27
C PRO A 65 -5.72 -2.55 5.35
N ALA A 66 -5.75 -3.37 6.40
CA ALA A 66 -6.91 -4.20 6.71
C ALA A 66 -8.17 -3.32 6.83
N SER A 67 -9.32 -3.90 6.46
CA SER A 67 -10.62 -3.25 6.62
C SER A 67 -10.82 -2.79 8.06
N LEU A 68 -11.60 -1.72 8.26
CA LEU A 68 -11.98 -1.22 9.58
C LEU A 68 -12.60 -2.32 10.47
N THR A 69 -13.31 -3.27 9.86
CA THR A 69 -13.96 -4.41 10.53
C THR A 69 -13.08 -5.66 10.63
N ALA A 70 -11.93 -5.67 9.97
CA ALA A 70 -10.99 -6.78 9.94
C ALA A 70 -9.67 -6.46 10.68
N GLY A 71 -9.57 -5.27 11.27
CA GLY A 71 -8.42 -4.83 12.06
C GLY A 71 -8.28 -5.68 13.32
N ALA A 72 -7.03 -6.05 13.63
CA ALA A 72 -6.67 -6.83 14.81
C ALA A 72 -7.15 -6.17 16.11
N ASP A 73 -7.27 -6.98 17.16
CA ASP A 73 -7.74 -6.63 18.52
C ASP A 73 -6.96 -5.48 19.23
N SER A 74 -6.01 -4.81 18.54
CA SER A 74 -5.22 -3.69 19.05
C SER A 74 -5.99 -2.37 19.16
N GLY A 75 -7.25 -2.31 18.70
CA GLY A 75 -8.15 -1.17 18.92
C GLY A 75 -7.87 0.08 18.09
N THR A 76 -6.78 0.12 17.31
CA THR A 76 -6.48 1.19 16.35
C THR A 76 -6.37 0.65 14.93
N THR A 77 -6.88 1.42 13.97
CA THR A 77 -6.80 1.17 12.54
C THR A 77 -6.03 2.29 11.85
N TRP A 78 -5.54 2.02 10.64
CA TRP A 78 -4.86 3.05 9.84
C TRP A 78 -5.73 4.31 9.67
N LEU A 79 -7.03 4.12 9.47
CA LEU A 79 -8.00 5.21 9.33
C LEU A 79 -8.12 6.03 10.64
N SER A 80 -8.17 5.35 11.80
CA SER A 80 -8.26 6.05 13.09
C SER A 80 -6.98 6.78 13.50
N GLU A 81 -5.84 6.49 12.87
CA GLU A 81 -4.59 7.21 13.14
C GLU A 81 -4.37 8.35 12.13
N ASN A 82 -4.67 8.12 10.86
CA ASN A 82 -4.31 9.04 9.77
C ASN A 82 -5.49 9.89 9.27
N ALA A 83 -6.72 9.54 9.62
CA ALA A 83 -7.94 10.15 9.08
C ALA A 83 -8.97 10.49 10.17
N GLN A 84 -8.52 10.78 11.40
CA GLN A 84 -9.37 11.07 12.56
C GLN A 84 -10.43 12.15 12.29
N ILE A 85 -10.02 13.25 11.67
CA ILE A 85 -10.91 14.38 11.37
C ILE A 85 -11.95 14.00 10.31
N ALA A 86 -11.55 13.23 9.29
CA ALA A 86 -12.46 12.75 8.26
C ALA A 86 -13.49 11.77 8.85
N MET A 87 -13.05 10.86 9.73
CA MET A 87 -13.95 9.95 10.44
C MET A 87 -14.95 10.68 11.33
N LEU A 88 -14.51 11.72 12.04
CA LEU A 88 -15.36 12.53 12.91
C LEU A 88 -16.45 13.25 12.11
N TYR A 89 -16.06 14.05 11.11
CA TYR A 89 -17.02 14.84 10.34
C TYR A 89 -17.91 13.97 9.44
N GLY A 90 -17.41 12.85 8.92
CA GLY A 90 -18.24 11.87 8.19
C GLY A 90 -19.30 11.23 9.10
N SER A 91 -18.93 10.83 10.31
CA SER A 91 -19.88 10.26 11.28
C SER A 91 -20.93 11.27 11.74
N LEU A 92 -20.52 12.53 11.98
CA LEU A 92 -21.44 13.61 12.35
C LEU A 92 -22.40 13.95 11.20
N LEU A 93 -21.92 14.01 9.95
CA LEU A 93 -22.74 14.31 8.79
C LEU A 93 -23.85 13.26 8.59
N GLU A 94 -23.52 11.97 8.67
CA GLU A 94 -24.49 10.88 8.54
C GLU A 94 -25.50 10.88 9.71
N ALA A 95 -25.01 11.03 10.95
CA ALA A 95 -25.88 11.09 12.12
C ALA A 95 -26.84 12.29 12.06
N TYR A 96 -26.35 13.46 11.66
CA TYR A 96 -27.14 14.69 11.59
C TYR A 96 -28.15 14.66 10.45
N THR A 97 -27.79 14.03 9.32
CA THR A 97 -28.71 13.74 8.21
C THR A 97 -29.83 12.80 8.66
N TYR A 98 -29.49 11.73 9.37
CA TYR A 98 -30.48 10.78 9.91
C TYR A 98 -31.46 11.46 10.89
N MET A 99 -30.95 12.34 11.76
CA MET A 99 -31.77 13.09 12.71
C MET A 99 -32.62 14.20 12.07
N LYS A 100 -32.48 14.44 10.75
CA LYS A 100 -33.10 15.57 10.04
C LYS A 100 -32.77 16.90 10.71
N GLY A 101 -31.48 17.06 11.05
CA GLY A 101 -30.97 18.27 11.66
C GLY A 101 -31.05 19.49 10.74
N GLU A 102 -30.71 20.65 11.29
CA GLU A 102 -30.73 21.91 10.57
C GLU A 102 -29.78 21.94 9.36
N GLN A 103 -30.26 22.48 8.24
CA GLN A 103 -29.55 22.46 6.96
C GLN A 103 -28.21 23.22 7.00
N ASP A 104 -28.10 24.28 7.81
CA ASP A 104 -26.87 25.07 7.94
C ASP A 104 -25.72 24.25 8.57
N LEU A 105 -26.04 23.42 9.56
CA LEU A 105 -25.06 22.55 10.21
C LEU A 105 -24.66 21.36 9.35
N VAL A 106 -25.59 20.81 8.55
CA VAL A 106 -25.26 19.81 7.52
C VAL A 106 -24.23 20.38 6.54
N ALA A 107 -24.47 21.60 6.03
CA ALA A 107 -23.56 22.26 5.09
C ALA A 107 -22.19 22.55 5.71
N LEU A 108 -22.14 22.94 6.99
CA LEU A 108 -20.88 23.13 7.72
C LEU A 108 -20.09 21.82 7.85
N TYR A 109 -20.75 20.71 8.22
CA TYR A 109 -20.10 19.41 8.36
C TYR A 109 -19.63 18.85 7.02
N GLU A 110 -20.41 19.03 5.96
CA GLU A 110 -20.00 18.64 4.60
C GLU A 110 -18.75 19.41 4.16
N LYS A 111 -18.69 20.72 4.40
CA LYS A 111 -17.49 21.53 4.12
C LYS A 111 -16.27 21.02 4.88
N ARG A 112 -16.41 20.78 6.19
CA ARG A 112 -15.30 20.29 7.04
C ARG A 112 -14.85 18.88 6.65
N PHE A 113 -15.79 18.03 6.25
CA PHE A 113 -15.48 16.71 5.73
C PHE A 113 -14.70 16.81 4.41
N GLY A 114 -15.12 17.69 3.49
CA GLY A 114 -14.39 17.95 2.24
C GLY A 114 -12.95 18.43 2.47
N GLU A 115 -12.73 19.36 3.40
CA GLU A 115 -11.38 19.81 3.80
C GLU A 115 -10.52 18.64 4.33
N ALA A 116 -11.09 17.80 5.19
CA ALA A 116 -10.40 16.64 5.76
C ALA A 116 -10.03 15.60 4.68
N LEU A 117 -10.92 15.38 3.71
CA LEU A 117 -10.65 14.51 2.55
C LEU A 117 -9.53 15.03 1.66
N VAL A 118 -9.43 16.36 1.47
CA VAL A 118 -8.30 16.95 0.73
C VAL A 118 -6.97 16.70 1.46
N GLY A 119 -6.95 16.81 2.79
CA GLY A 119 -5.77 16.45 3.60
C GLY A 119 -5.36 14.99 3.43
N MET A 120 -6.32 14.07 3.47
CA MET A 120 -6.08 12.65 3.18
C MET A 120 -5.60 12.40 1.75
N LYS A 121 -6.20 13.09 0.77
CA LYS A 121 -5.82 12.99 -0.63
C LYS A 121 -4.37 13.40 -0.83
N MET A 122 -3.95 14.52 -0.24
CA MET A 122 -2.55 14.96 -0.27
C MET A 122 -1.60 13.94 0.37
N LEU A 123 -2.03 13.22 1.41
CA LEU A 123 -1.23 12.16 2.05
C LEU A 123 -1.12 10.90 1.17
N GLY A 124 -2.17 10.58 0.40
CA GLY A 124 -2.17 9.48 -0.57
C GLY A 124 -1.35 9.81 -1.83
N GLU A 125 -1.58 10.98 -2.42
CA GLU A 125 -0.89 11.43 -3.64
C GLU A 125 0.60 11.71 -3.41
N ALA A 126 1.00 12.17 -2.21
CA ALA A 126 2.41 12.29 -1.86
C ALA A 126 3.13 10.93 -1.74
N LYS A 127 2.37 9.83 -1.64
CA LYS A 127 2.89 8.46 -1.52
C LYS A 127 2.79 7.65 -2.80
N GLU A 128 1.97 8.05 -3.79
CA GLU A 128 1.98 7.42 -5.11
C GLU A 128 3.17 7.93 -5.93
N VAL A 129 4.33 7.29 -5.71
CA VAL A 129 5.55 7.58 -6.47
C VAL A 129 5.79 6.42 -7.43
N THR A 130 5.65 6.70 -8.72
CA THR A 130 6.26 5.94 -9.83
C THR A 130 7.69 5.55 -9.46
N ASP A 131 8.13 4.34 -9.82
CA ASP A 131 9.46 3.76 -9.53
C ASP A 131 10.55 4.82 -9.27
N GLU A 132 10.74 5.15 -7.99
CA GLU A 132 11.57 6.29 -7.53
C GLU A 132 13.04 6.09 -7.90
N TYR A 133 13.46 4.83 -8.07
CA TYR A 133 14.80 4.46 -8.50
C TYR A 133 15.03 4.76 -9.98
N ARG A 134 14.01 4.60 -10.84
CA ARG A 134 14.14 4.79 -12.30
C ARG A 134 13.78 6.20 -12.75
N VAL A 135 12.80 6.83 -12.11
CA VAL A 135 12.20 8.10 -12.55
C VAL A 135 12.62 9.28 -11.66
N GLY A 136 13.21 9.00 -10.50
CA GLY A 136 13.55 10.02 -9.50
C GLY A 136 12.35 10.37 -8.62
N LYS A 137 12.63 11.03 -7.48
CA LYS A 137 11.59 11.45 -6.53
C LYS A 137 10.67 12.47 -7.20
N VAL A 138 9.35 12.40 -6.91
CA VAL A 138 8.42 13.47 -7.29
C VAL A 138 8.82 14.74 -6.53
N ILE A 139 9.39 15.71 -7.23
CA ILE A 139 9.72 17.02 -6.68
C ILE A 139 8.46 17.88 -6.75
N ARG A 140 7.87 18.18 -5.59
CA ARG A 140 6.79 19.18 -5.52
C ARG A 140 7.34 20.53 -5.97
N ALA A 141 6.68 21.18 -6.92
CA ALA A 141 7.03 22.56 -7.29
C ALA A 141 6.92 23.44 -6.03
N LYS A 142 7.97 24.22 -5.74
CA LYS A 142 7.92 25.20 -4.65
C LYS A 142 6.76 26.17 -4.92
N GLN A 143 5.82 26.23 -3.98
CA GLN A 143 4.85 27.33 -3.88
C GLN A 143 5.54 28.56 -3.29
#